data_AF-A0A3M2KHC2-F1
#
_entry.id   AF-A0A3M2KHC2-F1
#
_cell.length_a   1.000
_cell.length_b   1.000
_cell.length_c   1.000
_cell.angle_alpha   90.00
_cell.angle_beta   90.00
_cell.angle_gamma   90.00
#
_symmetry.space_group_name_H-M   'P 1'
#
loop_
_entity.id
_entity.type
_entity.pdbx_description
1 polymer ?
#
loop_
_entity_poly.entity_id
_entity_poly.type
_entity_poly.pdbx_seq_one_letter_code
_entity_poly.pdbx_strand_id
1 'polypeptide(L)'
;MPYLSCRDYAISGEVFDLHRCRNCGMIVTQEAPDEQHIGRYYQSESYISHSDTRRGMVNRLYHLARQIMLRRKRRLVEGMLPAHARTLL
;
A
#
# COMPACT_ATOMS: atom_id res chain seq x y z
N MET A 1 -1.56 29.51 2.28
CA MET A 1 -0.14 29.09 2.30
C MET A 1 -0.10 27.62 2.65
N PRO A 2 0.72 26.83 1.92
CA PRO A 2 0.93 25.43 2.25
C PRO A 2 1.58 25.30 3.63
N TYR A 3 1.25 24.22 4.34
CA TYR A 3 1.89 23.87 5.60
C TYR A 3 3.29 23.27 5.35
N LEU A 4 3.42 22.44 4.31
CA LEU A 4 4.68 21.81 3.92
C LEU A 4 4.64 21.45 2.43
N SER A 5 5.72 21.73 1.69
CA SER A 5 5.88 21.24 0.31
C SER A 5 6.78 20.00 0.33
N CYS A 6 6.32 18.91 -0.28
CA CYS A 6 7.00 17.63 -0.34
C CYS A 6 7.33 17.26 -1.79
N ARG A 7 8.33 16.41 -1.99
CA ARG A 7 8.63 15.79 -3.28
C ARG A 7 8.35 14.29 -3.20
N ASP A 8 7.64 13.75 -4.19
CA ASP A 8 7.55 12.30 -4.37
C ASP A 8 8.86 11.76 -4.95
N TYR A 9 9.59 10.95 -4.19
CA TYR A 9 10.80 10.28 -4.65
C TYR A 9 10.55 8.84 -5.12
N ALA A 10 9.35 8.31 -4.90
CA ALA A 10 9.05 6.91 -5.16
C ALA A 10 8.65 6.69 -6.62
N ILE A 11 7.83 7.58 -7.21
CA ILE A 11 7.23 7.35 -8.52
C ILE A 11 7.28 8.59 -9.42
N SER A 12 6.58 9.68 -9.07
CA SER A 12 6.33 10.78 -10.01
C SER A 12 7.43 11.83 -10.06
N GLY A 13 8.23 12.01 -9.00
CA GLY A 13 9.20 13.10 -8.91
C GLY A 13 8.58 14.48 -8.64
N GLU A 14 7.25 14.57 -8.59
CA GLU A 14 6.49 15.82 -8.50
C GLU A 14 6.61 16.45 -7.11
N VAL A 15 6.54 17.77 -7.06
CA VAL A 15 6.40 18.53 -5.81
C VAL A 15 4.92 18.79 -5.58
N PHE A 16 4.45 18.53 -4.36
CA PHE A 16 3.06 18.73 -3.96
C PHE A 16 2.98 19.36 -2.57
N ASP A 17 1.90 20.09 -2.35
CA ASP A 17 1.67 20.81 -1.11
C ASP A 17 0.76 20.04 -0.16
N LEU A 18 1.15 20.06 1.12
CA LEU A 18 0.36 19.61 2.23
C LEU A 18 -0.30 20.81 2.91
N HIS A 19 -1.59 20.67 3.18
CA HIS A 19 -2.40 21.68 3.85
C HIS A 19 -2.85 21.16 5.20
N ARG A 20 -2.76 22.02 6.21
CA ARG A 20 -3.18 21.69 7.57
C ARG A 20 -4.51 22.34 7.88
N CYS A 21 -5.51 21.52 8.23
CA CYS A 21 -6.77 22.00 8.75
C CYS A 21 -6.55 22.76 10.06
N ARG A 22 -6.96 24.03 10.11
CA ARG A 22 -6.81 24.87 11.30
C ARG A 22 -7.72 24.46 12.47
N ASN A 23 -8.81 23.74 12.17
CA ASN A 23 -9.80 23.35 13.18
C ASN A 23 -9.45 22.03 13.89
N CYS A 24 -9.02 21.00 13.14
CA CYS A 24 -8.73 19.67 13.70
C CYS A 24 -7.27 19.23 13.57
N GLY A 25 -6.42 20.00 12.88
CA GLY A 25 -5.00 19.69 12.70
C GLY A 25 -4.68 18.64 11.64
N MET A 26 -5.68 18.05 10.97
CA MET A 26 -5.49 17.08 9.89
C MET A 26 -4.65 17.67 8.75
N ILE A 27 -3.70 16.89 8.24
CA ILE A 27 -2.84 17.27 7.12
C ILE A 27 -3.27 16.47 5.89
N VAL A 28 -3.52 17.17 4.78
CA VAL A 28 -4.03 16.58 3.54
C VAL A 28 -3.31 17.14 2.32
N THR A 29 -3.28 16.36 1.25
CA THR A 29 -3.03 16.85 -0.11
C THR A 29 -4.33 17.49 -0.63
N GLN A 30 -4.28 18.78 -1.01
CA GLN A 30 -5.52 19.52 -1.32
C GLN A 30 -6.01 19.29 -2.76
N GLU A 31 -5.09 18.97 -3.68
CA GLU A 31 -5.38 18.77 -5.12
C GLU A 31 -5.14 17.31 -5.51
N ALA A 32 -5.92 16.40 -4.91
CA ALA A 32 -5.84 14.99 -5.27
C ALA A 32 -6.25 14.81 -6.76
N PRO A 33 -5.56 13.96 -7.53
CA PRO A 33 -5.93 13.67 -8.90
C PRO A 33 -7.30 13.00 -8.95
N ASP A 34 -8.01 13.17 -10.07
CA ASP A 34 -9.22 12.41 -10.33
C ASP A 34 -8.93 10.90 -10.52
N GLU A 35 -10.01 10.11 -10.59
CA GLU A 35 -9.92 8.65 -10.74
C GLU A 35 -9.17 8.19 -11.99
N GLN A 36 -9.17 8.98 -13.06
CA GLN A 36 -8.48 8.63 -14.30
C GLN A 36 -6.97 8.83 -14.17
N HIS A 37 -6.54 9.84 -13.41
CA HIS A 37 -5.13 10.22 -13.28
C HIS A 37 -4.45 9.65 -12.03
N ILE A 38 -5.20 9.25 -11.01
CA ILE A 38 -4.64 8.77 -9.73
C ILE A 38 -3.76 7.52 -9.90
N GLY A 39 -4.05 6.69 -10.90
CA GLY A 39 -3.31 5.45 -11.16
C GLY A 39 -1.81 5.66 -11.40
N ARG A 40 -1.39 6.80 -11.96
CA ARG A 40 0.04 7.09 -12.24
C ARG A 40 0.91 7.11 -10.98
N TYR A 41 0.32 7.43 -9.82
CA TYR A 41 1.01 7.41 -8.53
C TYR A 41 1.12 6.01 -7.89
N TYR A 42 0.66 4.97 -8.59
CA TYR A 42 0.75 3.57 -8.15
C TYR A 42 1.46 2.68 -9.19
N GLN A 43 1.75 3.22 -10.38
CA GLN A 43 2.40 2.50 -11.48
C GLN A 43 3.92 2.51 -11.30
N SER A 44 4.45 1.51 -10.60
CA SER A 44 5.89 1.28 -10.55
C SER A 44 6.24 -0.20 -10.53
N GLU A 45 7.22 -0.60 -11.36
CA GLU A 45 7.79 -1.95 -11.33
C GLU A 45 8.44 -2.27 -9.97
N SER A 46 8.91 -1.24 -9.25
CA SER A 46 9.51 -1.36 -7.92
C SER A 46 8.48 -1.34 -6.78
N TYR A 47 7.19 -1.21 -7.07
CA TYR A 47 6.13 -1.32 -6.08
C TYR A 47 5.85 -2.79 -5.76
N ILE A 48 6.73 -3.39 -4.95
CA ILE A 48 6.80 -4.83 -4.63
C ILE A 48 5.46 -5.43 -4.14
N SER A 49 4.59 -4.62 -3.54
CA SER A 49 3.25 -5.07 -3.11
C SER A 49 2.30 -5.41 -4.26
N HIS A 50 2.45 -4.74 -5.41
CA HIS A 50 1.62 -4.94 -6.63
C HIS A 50 2.43 -5.41 -7.84
N SER A 51 3.74 -5.61 -7.68
CA SER A 51 4.63 -6.15 -8.70
C SER A 51 4.85 -7.64 -8.47
N ASP A 52 4.54 -8.47 -9.46
CA ASP A 52 4.84 -9.92 -9.44
C ASP A 52 6.28 -10.22 -9.90
N THR A 53 7.12 -9.20 -10.07
CA THR A 53 8.53 -9.42 -10.36
C THR A 53 9.15 -10.22 -9.22
N ARG A 54 10.03 -11.17 -9.51
CA ARG A 54 10.81 -11.94 -8.50
C ARG A 54 12.30 -11.63 -8.56
N ARG A 55 12.66 -10.54 -9.25
CA ARG A 55 14.06 -10.13 -9.42
C ARG A 55 14.55 -9.48 -8.13
N GLY A 56 15.77 -9.83 -7.73
CA GLY A 56 16.42 -9.30 -6.52
C GLY A 56 16.16 -10.11 -5.25
N MET A 57 17.15 -10.09 -4.34
CA MET A 57 17.11 -10.82 -3.06
C MET A 57 16.02 -10.30 -2.12
N VAL A 58 15.81 -8.98 -2.08
CA VAL A 58 14.79 -8.34 -1.24
C VAL A 58 13.39 -8.82 -1.60
N ASN A 59 13.12 -8.99 -2.90
CA ASN A 59 11.82 -9.39 -3.38
C ASN A 59 11.50 -10.86 -3.03
N ARG A 60 12.50 -11.74 -3.12
CA ARG A 60 12.38 -13.12 -2.64
C ARG A 60 12.08 -13.19 -1.14
N LEU A 61 12.76 -12.35 -0.34
CA LEU A 61 12.51 -12.27 1.11
C LEU A 61 11.10 -11.76 1.41
N TYR A 62 10.64 -10.74 0.68
CA TYR A 62 9.28 -10.22 0.79
C TYR A 62 8.24 -11.30 0.49
N HIS A 63 8.37 -12.02 -0.63
CA HIS A 63 7.44 -13.09 -0.98
C HIS A 63 7.45 -14.24 0.03
N LEU A 64 8.61 -14.58 0.61
CA LEU A 64 8.70 -15.57 1.68
C LEU A 64 7.93 -15.12 2.92
N ALA A 65 8.15 -13.88 3.38
CA ALA A 65 7.42 -13.30 4.50
C ALA A 65 5.91 -13.27 4.23
N ARG A 66 5.50 -12.89 3.01
CA ARG A 66 4.10 -12.91 2.56
C ARG A 66 3.49 -14.30 2.67
N GLN A 67 4.18 -15.35 2.19
CA GLN A 67 3.70 -16.73 2.31
C GLN A 67 3.53 -17.18 3.76
N ILE A 68 4.49 -16.85 4.63
CA ILE A 68 4.40 -17.16 6.07
C ILE A 68 3.16 -16.50 6.67
N MET A 69 2.94 -15.21 6.37
CA MET A 69 1.81 -14.46 6.90
C MET A 69 0.46 -14.96 6.37
N LEU A 70 0.35 -15.30 5.09
CA LEU A 70 -0.87 -15.89 4.54
C LEU A 70 -1.24 -17.21 5.22
N ARG A 71 -0.26 -18.09 5.47
CA ARG A 71 -0.50 -19.35 6.21
C ARG A 71 -0.97 -19.10 7.65
N ARG A 72 -0.38 -18.11 8.33
CA ARG A 72 -0.80 -17.72 9.70
C ARG A 72 -2.22 -17.19 9.72
N LYS A 73 -2.57 -16.28 8.80
CA LYS A 73 -3.92 -15.74 8.67
C LYS A 73 -4.94 -16.84 8.38
N ARG A 74 -4.62 -17.77 7.47
CA ARG A 74 -5.49 -18.91 7.18
C ARG A 74 -5.76 -19.76 8.42
N ARG A 75 -4.71 -20.14 9.17
CA ARG A 75 -4.87 -20.91 10.42
C ARG A 75 -5.69 -20.18 11.48
N LEU A 76 -5.54 -18.85 11.58
CA LEU A 76 -6.34 -18.04 12.50
C LEU A 76 -7.82 -18.11 12.14
N VAL A 77 -8.14 -17.90 10.87
CA VAL A 77 -9.52 -17.96 10.37
C VAL A 77 -10.09 -19.38 10.53
N GLU A 78 -9.36 -20.42 10.15
CA GLU A 78 -9.75 -21.82 10.37
C GLU A 78 -10.05 -22.07 11.86
N GLY A 79 -9.22 -21.56 12.78
CA GLY A 79 -9.42 -21.68 14.22
C GLY A 79 -10.73 -21.07 14.73
N MET A 80 -11.19 -19.99 14.10
CA MET A 80 -12.43 -19.27 14.45
C MET A 80 -13.68 -19.86 13.78
N LEU A 81 -13.51 -20.68 12.74
CA LEU A 81 -14.61 -21.27 11.99
C LEU A 81 -15.01 -22.66 12.52
N PRO A 82 -16.32 -23.00 12.50
CA PRO A 82 -16.79 -24.35 12.80
C PRO A 82 -16.26 -25.36 11.78
N ALA A 83 -16.11 -26.62 12.19
CA ALA A 83 -15.38 -27.65 11.43
C ALA A 83 -15.85 -27.82 9.97
N HIS A 84 -17.14 -27.63 9.67
CA HIS A 84 -17.70 -27.74 8.32
C HIS A 84 -17.39 -26.55 7.40
N ALA A 85 -17.08 -25.38 7.96
CA ALA A 85 -16.77 -24.16 7.20
C ALA A 85 -15.26 -24.02 6.89
N ARG A 86 -14.42 -24.89 7.46
CA ARG A 86 -12.95 -24.87 7.27
C ARG A 86 -12.52 -25.31 5.86
N THR A 87 -13.35 -26.05 5.14
CA THR A 87 -13.03 -26.64 3.83
C THR A 87 -13.17 -25.66 2.65
N LEU A 88 -13.62 -24.43 2.89
CA LEU A 88 -13.90 -23.41 1.87
C LEU A 88 -12.78 -22.37 1.69
N LEU A 89 -11.63 -22.54 2.35
CA LEU A 89 -10.46 -21.65 2.35
C LEU A 89 -9.19 -22.37 1.88
#